data_AF-A0A8H6E683-F1
#
_entry.id   AF-A0A8H6E683-F1
#
_cell.length_a   1.000
_cell.length_b   1.000
_cell.length_c   1.000
_cell.angle_alpha   90.00
_cell.angle_beta   90.00
_cell.angle_gamma   90.00
#
_symmetry.space_group_name_H-M   'P 1'
#
loop_
_entity.id
_entity.type
_entity.pdbx_description
1 polymer ?
#
loop_
_entity_poly.entity_id
_entity_poly.type
_entity_poly.pdbx_seq_one_letter_code
_entity_poly.pdbx_strand_id
1 'polypeptide(L)'
;MPTLALINFNIVCATLGGFISVFGLVSYLFKERFYLSEACSPKEYALGSEQNLEEITMHFTRLVLGVQLVLAGVQLPKRYLQIEWKSLSLLLGPGMAAMWLCSSLVVWAMVPNFQFLHALVVGACITPTDPVLSNSIVKGKFADKNVPRPLQRIIVAESGANDGLGYPFLFFAMYLLKYTGMGGTGYSGGAGKAMGLWFYETWAYTVILSVVYGITVGWASRELLHWAEEKRYVDRESFLVFAIALALFIVGTCGMIGTDDLLACFVAGNVFTHE
;
A
#
# COMPACT_ATOMS: atom_id res chain seq x y z
N MET A 1 10.92 -13.99 -49.58
CA MET A 1 10.58 -14.98 -48.52
C MET A 1 10.52 -14.23 -47.20
N PRO A 2 9.48 -14.40 -46.36
CA PRO A 2 9.47 -13.75 -45.05
C PRO A 2 10.63 -14.29 -44.21
N THR A 3 11.53 -13.40 -43.78
CA THR A 3 12.66 -13.73 -42.92
C THR A 3 12.27 -13.50 -41.46
N LEU A 4 12.63 -14.43 -40.58
CA LEU A 4 12.33 -14.32 -39.15
C LEU A 4 13.22 -13.22 -38.53
N ALA A 5 12.60 -12.13 -38.07
CA ALA A 5 13.30 -11.00 -37.47
C ALA A 5 13.49 -11.22 -35.94
N LEU A 6 14.59 -11.87 -35.58
CA LEU A 6 14.98 -12.13 -34.18
C LEU A 6 15.70 -10.93 -33.55
N ILE A 7 15.04 -9.77 -33.50
CA ILE A 7 15.56 -8.61 -32.76
C ILE A 7 15.15 -8.68 -31.29
N ASN A 8 15.97 -8.14 -30.38
CA ASN A 8 15.74 -8.16 -28.93
C ASN A 8 14.33 -7.68 -28.56
N PHE A 9 13.83 -6.65 -29.23
CA PHE A 9 12.46 -6.15 -29.05
C PHE A 9 11.40 -7.23 -29.31
N ASN A 10 11.48 -7.91 -30.46
CA ASN A 10 10.52 -8.96 -30.84
C ASN A 10 10.61 -10.15 -29.89
N ILE A 11 11.82 -10.53 -29.48
CA ILE A 11 12.04 -11.63 -28.52
C ILE A 11 11.40 -11.27 -27.19
N VAL A 12 11.68 -10.09 -26.63
CA VAL A 12 11.12 -9.64 -25.34
C VAL A 12 9.60 -9.54 -25.39
N CYS A 13 9.03 -8.93 -26.44
CA CYS A 13 7.57 -8.83 -26.57
C CYS A 13 6.92 -10.22 -26.70
N ALA A 14 7.51 -11.14 -27.46
CA ALA A 14 6.99 -12.48 -27.64
C ALA A 14 7.11 -13.33 -26.37
N THR A 15 8.24 -13.28 -25.65
CA THR A 15 8.44 -14.04 -24.41
C THR A 15 7.60 -13.49 -23.28
N LEU A 16 7.56 -12.17 -23.08
CA LEU A 16 6.79 -11.55 -22.02
C LEU A 16 5.28 -11.65 -22.28
N GLY A 17 4.85 -11.37 -23.51
CA GLY A 17 3.45 -11.53 -23.92
C GLY A 17 3.00 -12.99 -23.87
N GLY A 18 3.85 -13.92 -24.32
CA GLY A 18 3.61 -15.36 -24.23
C GLY A 18 3.52 -15.84 -22.78
N PHE A 19 4.46 -15.40 -21.92
CA PHE A 19 4.44 -15.70 -20.49
C PHE A 19 3.17 -15.16 -19.84
N ILE A 20 2.82 -13.88 -20.02
CA ILE A 20 1.60 -13.29 -19.45
C ILE A 20 0.34 -14.01 -19.94
N SER A 21 0.29 -14.39 -21.21
CA SER A 21 -0.87 -15.09 -21.77
C SER A 21 -1.02 -16.50 -21.19
N VAL A 22 0.06 -17.29 -21.17
CA VAL A 22 0.06 -18.65 -20.61
C VAL A 22 -0.16 -18.60 -19.10
N PHE A 23 0.56 -17.73 -18.40
CA PHE A 23 0.42 -17.55 -16.97
C PHE A 23 -0.98 -17.05 -16.62
N GLY A 24 -1.56 -16.11 -17.35
CA GLY A 24 -2.93 -15.65 -17.12
C GLY A 24 -3.99 -16.76 -17.28
N LEU A 25 -3.77 -17.70 -18.21
CA LEU A 25 -4.66 -18.86 -18.40
C LEU A 25 -4.57 -19.87 -17.24
N VAL A 26 -3.40 -20.01 -16.60
CA VAL A 26 -3.17 -21.00 -15.53
C VAL A 26 -3.21 -20.36 -14.13
N SER A 27 -3.06 -19.04 -14.01
CA SER A 27 -3.10 -18.25 -12.76
C SER A 27 -4.39 -18.52 -12.00
N TYR A 28 -5.52 -18.61 -12.71
CA TYR A 28 -6.79 -18.98 -12.09
C TYR A 28 -6.76 -20.36 -11.40
N LEU A 29 -6.07 -21.34 -11.99
CA LEU A 29 -5.90 -22.68 -11.41
C LEU A 29 -4.99 -22.65 -10.18
N PHE A 30 -3.88 -21.89 -10.23
CA PHE A 30 -2.98 -21.71 -9.09
C PHE A 30 -3.65 -20.97 -7.94
N LYS A 31 -4.44 -19.94 -8.26
CA LYS A 31 -5.16 -19.11 -7.29
C LYS A 31 -6.34 -19.83 -6.64
N GLU A 32 -7.21 -20.50 -7.41
CA GLU A 32 -8.38 -21.20 -6.84
C GLU A 32 -8.05 -22.57 -6.26
N ARG A 33 -7.06 -23.29 -6.79
CA ARG A 33 -6.81 -24.69 -6.39
C ARG A 33 -5.62 -24.87 -5.46
N PHE A 34 -4.59 -24.03 -5.60
CA PHE A 34 -3.34 -24.17 -4.84
C PHE A 34 -3.08 -23.05 -3.83
N TYR A 35 -3.86 -21.97 -3.82
CA TYR A 35 -3.72 -20.83 -2.89
C TYR A 35 -2.29 -20.26 -2.79
N LEU A 36 -1.53 -20.26 -3.90
CA LEU A 36 -0.15 -19.76 -3.94
C LEU A 36 -0.11 -18.28 -4.35
N SER A 37 0.75 -17.50 -3.69
CA SER A 37 1.01 -16.09 -4.00
C SER A 37 1.99 -15.95 -5.18
N GLU A 38 1.71 -14.99 -6.06
CA GLU A 38 2.43 -14.71 -7.31
C GLU A 38 3.62 -13.77 -7.07
N ALA A 39 4.78 -14.28 -6.65
CA ALA A 39 6.00 -13.46 -6.51
C ALA A 39 7.10 -13.90 -7.48
N CYS A 40 7.40 -13.08 -8.49
CA CYS A 40 8.59 -13.23 -9.33
C CYS A 40 9.80 -12.57 -8.67
N SER A 41 10.96 -13.25 -8.71
CA SER A 41 12.21 -12.75 -8.12
C SER A 41 12.94 -11.83 -9.10
N PRO A 42 13.21 -10.55 -8.75
CA PRO A 42 13.81 -9.56 -9.67
C PRO A 42 15.33 -9.69 -9.87
N LYS A 43 15.96 -10.78 -9.42
CA LYS A 43 17.43 -10.96 -9.40
C LYS A 43 18.11 -10.79 -10.75
N GLU A 44 17.46 -11.16 -11.85
CA GLU A 44 18.03 -11.06 -13.19
C GLU A 44 18.12 -9.61 -13.71
N TYR A 45 17.25 -8.72 -13.23
CA TYR A 45 17.21 -7.31 -13.66
C TYR A 45 18.22 -6.42 -12.93
N ALA A 46 18.74 -6.88 -11.79
CA ALA A 46 19.66 -6.10 -10.95
C ALA A 46 21.12 -6.14 -11.43
N LEU A 47 21.41 -6.80 -12.57
CA LEU A 47 22.76 -6.93 -13.14
C LEU A 47 23.81 -7.47 -12.15
N GLY A 48 23.39 -8.26 -11.17
CA GLY A 48 24.26 -8.81 -10.12
C GLY A 48 24.64 -7.84 -8.99
N SER A 49 24.09 -6.62 -8.96
CA SER A 49 24.31 -5.66 -7.85
C SER A 49 23.20 -5.76 -6.81
N GLU A 50 23.56 -5.97 -5.54
CA GLU A 50 22.60 -5.99 -4.42
C GLU A 50 21.94 -4.61 -4.21
N GLN A 51 22.67 -3.51 -4.39
CA GLN A 51 22.12 -2.16 -4.27
C GLN A 51 21.05 -1.88 -5.33
N ASN A 52 21.32 -2.27 -6.58
CA ASN A 52 20.34 -2.11 -7.66
C ASN A 52 19.09 -2.97 -7.38
N LEU A 53 19.27 -4.17 -6.81
CA LEU A 53 18.16 -5.04 -6.44
C LEU A 53 17.28 -4.38 -5.38
N GLU A 54 17.88 -3.78 -4.34
CA GLU A 54 17.15 -3.08 -3.28
C GLU A 54 16.40 -1.85 -3.80
N GLU A 55 17.04 -1.01 -4.63
CA GLU A 55 16.39 0.16 -5.22
C GLU A 55 15.25 -0.21 -6.15
N ILE A 56 15.46 -1.18 -7.05
CA ILE A 56 14.42 -1.68 -7.95
C ILE A 56 13.26 -2.25 -7.12
N THR A 57 13.56 -3.06 -6.11
CA THR A 57 12.54 -3.66 -5.24
C THR A 57 11.75 -2.59 -4.49
N MET A 58 12.41 -1.59 -3.93
CA MET A 58 11.75 -0.50 -3.19
C MET A 58 10.81 0.29 -4.09
N HIS A 59 11.28 0.75 -5.25
CA HIS A 59 10.46 1.53 -6.18
C HIS A 59 9.35 0.71 -6.83
N PHE A 60 9.63 -0.55 -7.18
CA PHE A 60 8.63 -1.45 -7.76
C PHE A 60 7.53 -1.80 -6.75
N THR A 61 7.90 -2.15 -5.51
CA THR A 61 6.92 -2.42 -4.44
C THR A 61 6.06 -1.19 -4.17
N ARG A 62 6.67 0.00 -4.09
CA ARG A 62 5.96 1.27 -3.90
C ARG A 62 4.94 1.53 -5.02
N LEU A 63 5.32 1.27 -6.27
CA LEU A 63 4.42 1.36 -7.42
C LEU A 63 3.24 0.38 -7.32
N VAL A 64 3.54 -0.89 -7.05
CA VAL A 64 2.55 -1.98 -6.97
C VAL A 64 1.55 -1.70 -5.86
N LEU A 65 2.02 -1.36 -4.65
CA LEU A 65 1.17 -1.04 -3.51
C LEU A 65 0.31 0.20 -3.79
N GLY A 66 0.88 1.26 -4.37
CA GLY A 66 0.13 2.46 -4.74
C GLY A 66 -1.04 2.16 -5.69
N VAL A 67 -0.80 1.39 -6.75
CA VAL A 67 -1.86 0.95 -7.68
C VAL A 67 -2.90 0.09 -6.96
N GLN A 68 -2.47 -0.86 -6.14
CA GLN A 68 -3.37 -1.74 -5.38
C GLN A 68 -4.26 -0.96 -4.41
N LEU A 69 -3.72 0.05 -3.73
CA LEU A 69 -4.45 0.88 -2.77
C LEU A 69 -5.46 1.80 -3.46
N VAL A 70 -5.14 2.40 -4.60
CA VAL A 70 -6.15 3.12 -5.41
C VAL A 70 -7.29 2.16 -5.78
N LEU A 71 -6.97 0.97 -6.30
CA LEU A 71 -7.99 -0.01 -6.70
C LEU A 71 -8.82 -0.51 -5.50
N ALA A 72 -8.21 -0.70 -4.33
CA ALA A 72 -8.91 -1.05 -3.10
C ALA A 72 -9.89 0.05 -2.67
N GLY A 73 -9.44 1.32 -2.70
CA GLY A 73 -10.28 2.48 -2.44
C GLY A 73 -11.46 2.57 -3.40
N VAL A 74 -11.22 2.33 -4.69
CA VAL A 74 -12.26 2.41 -5.74
C VAL A 74 -13.35 1.35 -5.57
N GLN A 75 -13.02 0.18 -5.02
CA GLN A 75 -13.96 -0.92 -4.82
C GLN A 75 -14.92 -0.70 -3.64
N LEU A 76 -14.59 0.22 -2.74
CA LEU A 76 -15.43 0.53 -1.59
C LEU A 76 -16.65 1.37 -2.01
N PRO A 77 -17.80 1.21 -1.31
CA PRO A 77 -18.94 2.08 -1.54
C PRO A 77 -18.62 3.57 -1.33
N LYS A 78 -19.47 4.42 -1.91
CA LYS A 78 -19.45 5.88 -1.68
C LYS A 78 -19.42 6.20 -0.21
N ARG A 79 -18.59 7.18 0.20
CA ARG A 79 -18.53 7.67 1.59
C ARG A 79 -18.23 6.58 2.62
N TYR A 80 -17.73 5.41 2.22
CA TYR A 80 -17.65 4.27 3.13
C TYR A 80 -16.79 4.56 4.37
N LEU A 81 -15.68 5.27 4.19
CA LEU A 81 -14.82 5.71 5.30
C LEU A 81 -15.54 6.65 6.28
N GLN A 82 -16.48 7.47 5.79
CA GLN A 82 -17.30 8.36 6.61
C GLN A 82 -18.46 7.64 7.29
N ILE A 83 -19.02 6.61 6.64
CA ILE A 83 -20.14 5.84 7.18
C ILE A 83 -19.65 4.94 8.31
N GLU A 84 -18.56 4.20 8.08
CA GLU A 84 -18.00 3.22 9.03
C GLU A 84 -16.87 3.79 9.90
N TRP A 85 -16.77 5.12 10.02
CA TRP A 85 -15.67 5.78 10.72
C TRP A 85 -15.50 5.29 12.16
N LYS A 86 -16.58 4.95 12.86
CA LYS A 86 -16.52 4.41 14.22
C LYS A 86 -15.84 3.04 14.24
N SER A 87 -16.31 2.12 13.39
CA SER A 87 -15.77 0.78 13.23
C SER A 87 -14.29 0.84 12.83
N LEU A 88 -13.97 1.67 11.83
CA LEU A 88 -12.59 1.87 11.36
C LEU A 88 -11.70 2.51 12.43
N SER A 89 -12.19 3.50 13.17
CA SER A 89 -11.41 4.13 14.25
C SER A 89 -11.08 3.16 15.38
N LEU A 90 -11.96 2.19 15.66
CA LEU A 90 -11.71 1.15 16.65
C LEU A 90 -10.65 0.15 16.16
N LEU A 91 -10.70 -0.24 14.88
CA LEU A 91 -9.75 -1.18 14.30
C LEU A 91 -8.37 -0.54 14.11
N LEU A 92 -8.30 0.63 13.48
CA LEU A 92 -7.07 1.33 13.12
C LEU A 92 -6.42 2.09 14.29
N GLY A 93 -7.20 2.41 15.32
CA GLY A 93 -6.72 3.05 16.53
C GLY A 93 -6.26 2.02 17.58
N PRO A 94 -7.11 1.69 18.56
CA PRO A 94 -6.73 0.79 19.65
C PRO A 94 -6.45 -0.64 19.17
N GLY A 95 -7.13 -1.13 18.13
CA GLY A 95 -6.86 -2.46 17.57
C GLY A 95 -5.43 -2.56 17.04
N MET A 96 -5.05 -1.65 16.13
CA MET A 96 -3.71 -1.58 15.55
C MET A 96 -2.62 -1.34 16.61
N ALA A 97 -2.88 -0.48 17.59
CA ALA A 97 -1.95 -0.25 18.70
C ALA A 97 -1.75 -1.50 19.57
N ALA A 98 -2.81 -2.26 19.85
CA ALA A 98 -2.71 -3.52 20.57
C ALA A 98 -1.94 -4.57 19.77
N MET A 99 -2.19 -4.69 18.46
CA MET A 99 -1.45 -5.59 17.57
C MET A 99 0.06 -5.26 17.56
N TRP A 100 0.39 -3.97 17.48
CA TRP A 100 1.77 -3.49 17.52
C TRP A 100 2.46 -3.86 18.82
N LEU A 101 1.86 -3.54 19.96
CA LEU A 101 2.43 -3.85 21.28
C LEU A 101 2.58 -5.36 21.50
N CYS A 102 1.57 -6.16 21.17
CA CYS A 102 1.62 -7.61 21.29
C CYS A 102 2.75 -8.21 20.44
N SER A 103 2.86 -7.80 19.17
CA SER A 103 3.91 -8.29 18.26
C SER A 103 5.30 -7.91 18.77
N SER A 104 5.48 -6.67 19.24
CA SER A 104 6.74 -6.23 19.83
C SER A 104 7.11 -6.98 21.10
N LEU A 105 6.14 -7.27 21.97
CA LEU A 105 6.37 -8.06 23.19
C LEU A 105 6.79 -9.49 22.86
N VAL A 106 6.17 -10.11 21.87
CA VAL A 106 6.55 -11.46 21.41
C VAL A 106 7.97 -11.47 20.86
N VAL A 107 8.31 -10.52 19.98
CA VAL A 107 9.68 -10.40 19.43
C VAL A 107 10.70 -10.17 20.55
N TRP A 108 10.40 -9.29 21.50
CA TRP A 108 11.27 -9.00 22.63
C TRP A 108 11.47 -10.22 23.55
N ALA A 109 10.43 -11.00 23.80
CA ALA A 109 10.50 -12.20 24.65
C ALA A 109 11.24 -13.36 23.98
N MET A 110 11.14 -13.50 22.65
CA MET A 110 11.74 -14.62 21.92
C MET A 110 13.20 -14.39 21.54
N VAL A 111 13.64 -13.15 21.35
CA VAL A 111 15.01 -12.83 20.92
C VAL A 111 15.87 -12.44 22.14
N PRO A 112 16.83 -13.28 22.56
CA PRO A 112 17.67 -12.97 23.72
C PRO A 112 18.52 -11.72 23.47
N ASN A 113 18.69 -10.90 24.51
CA ASN A 113 19.46 -9.64 24.49
C ASN A 113 18.95 -8.58 23.49
N PHE A 114 17.70 -8.67 23.03
CA PHE A 114 17.11 -7.68 22.15
C PHE A 114 16.54 -6.51 22.96
N GLN A 115 16.90 -5.26 22.62
CA GLN A 115 16.35 -4.12 23.35
C GLN A 115 14.89 -3.88 22.94
N PHE A 116 14.06 -3.49 23.91
CA PHE A 116 12.63 -3.30 23.70
C PHE A 116 12.30 -2.28 22.59
N LEU A 117 13.07 -1.19 22.47
CA LEU A 117 12.89 -0.19 21.39
C LEU A 117 13.09 -0.80 19.99
N HIS A 118 14.04 -1.73 19.82
CA HIS A 118 14.22 -2.42 18.54
C HIS A 118 13.03 -3.35 18.24
N ALA A 119 12.46 -3.99 19.27
CA ALA A 119 11.26 -4.79 19.13
C ALA A 119 10.02 -3.95 18.74
N LEU A 120 9.94 -2.69 19.20
CA LEU A 120 8.91 -1.74 18.76
C LEU A 120 9.04 -1.39 17.27
N VAL A 121 10.27 -1.21 16.76
CA VAL A 121 10.51 -0.98 15.33
C VAL A 121 10.10 -2.21 14.51
N VAL A 122 10.56 -3.40 14.92
CA VAL A 122 10.21 -4.65 14.23
C VAL A 122 8.70 -4.91 14.25
N GLY A 123 8.05 -4.72 15.41
CA GLY A 123 6.60 -4.86 15.53
C GLY A 123 5.85 -3.88 14.63
N ALA A 124 6.33 -2.65 14.46
CA ALA A 124 5.71 -1.66 13.58
C ALA A 124 5.73 -2.13 12.11
N CYS A 125 6.79 -2.80 11.66
CA CYS A 125 6.86 -3.37 10.31
C CYS A 125 5.92 -4.57 10.10
N ILE A 126 5.49 -5.25 11.18
CA ILE A 126 4.62 -6.45 11.13
C ILE A 126 3.14 -6.06 11.27
N THR A 127 2.84 -4.88 11.83
CA THR A 127 1.49 -4.50 12.23
C THR A 127 0.52 -4.24 11.06
N PRO A 128 0.91 -3.56 9.97
CA PRO A 128 0.00 -3.33 8.83
C PRO A 128 -0.47 -4.65 8.20
N THR A 129 -1.76 -4.72 7.86
CA THR A 129 -2.38 -5.90 7.24
C THR A 129 -2.58 -5.67 5.75
N ASP A 130 -2.05 -6.58 4.93
CA ASP A 130 -1.97 -6.39 3.48
C ASP A 130 -3.34 -6.53 2.78
N PRO A 131 -3.79 -5.53 1.99
CA PRO A 131 -5.00 -5.61 1.18
C PRO A 131 -4.96 -6.71 0.10
N VAL A 132 -3.79 -7.12 -0.38
CA VAL A 132 -3.63 -8.19 -1.38
C VAL A 132 -3.87 -9.55 -0.76
N LEU A 133 -3.24 -9.81 0.38
CA LEU A 133 -3.49 -11.05 1.12
C LEU A 133 -4.92 -11.08 1.67
N SER A 134 -5.46 -9.96 2.17
CA SER A 134 -6.85 -9.92 2.64
C SER A 134 -7.85 -10.15 1.49
N ASN A 135 -7.53 -9.71 0.26
CA ASN A 135 -8.30 -10.04 -0.94
C ASN A 135 -8.45 -11.55 -1.17
N SER A 136 -7.51 -12.40 -0.73
CA SER A 136 -7.68 -13.86 -0.84
C SER A 136 -8.78 -14.40 0.08
N ILE A 137 -9.10 -13.68 1.16
CA ILE A 137 -10.13 -14.03 2.14
C ILE A 137 -11.47 -13.38 1.80
N VAL A 138 -11.44 -12.14 1.27
CA VAL A 138 -12.66 -11.38 0.99
C VAL A 138 -13.19 -11.52 -0.44
N LYS A 139 -12.39 -12.03 -1.39
CA LYS A 139 -12.80 -12.26 -2.78
C LYS A 139 -12.68 -13.71 -3.20
N GLY A 140 -13.50 -14.08 -4.18
CA GLY A 140 -13.52 -15.40 -4.79
C GLY A 140 -14.72 -16.24 -4.33
N LYS A 141 -14.93 -17.37 -5.01
CA LYS A 141 -16.12 -18.22 -4.81
C LYS A 141 -16.33 -18.68 -3.37
N PHE A 142 -15.24 -18.87 -2.62
CA PHE A 142 -15.31 -19.24 -1.21
C PHE A 142 -15.79 -18.05 -0.35
N ALA A 143 -15.19 -16.88 -0.53
CA ALA A 143 -15.54 -15.68 0.21
C ALA A 143 -16.99 -15.24 -0.06
N ASP A 144 -17.43 -15.29 -1.32
CA ASP A 144 -18.78 -14.90 -1.72
C ASP A 144 -19.88 -15.77 -1.08
N LYS A 145 -19.55 -17.00 -0.72
CA LYS A 145 -20.48 -17.94 -0.05
C LYS A 145 -20.40 -17.88 1.47
N ASN A 146 -19.23 -17.58 2.04
CA ASN A 146 -18.97 -17.77 3.47
C ASN A 146 -18.72 -16.47 4.24
N VAL A 147 -18.40 -15.36 3.58
CA VAL A 147 -18.06 -14.09 4.21
C VAL A 147 -19.11 -13.04 3.86
N PRO A 148 -19.85 -12.47 4.84
CA PRO A 148 -20.84 -11.44 4.58
C PRO A 148 -20.23 -10.19 3.92
N ARG A 149 -20.93 -9.61 2.93
CA ARG A 149 -20.47 -8.40 2.21
C ARG A 149 -20.06 -7.22 3.11
N PRO A 150 -20.77 -6.90 4.21
CA PRO A 150 -20.32 -5.84 5.12
C PRO A 150 -18.95 -6.13 5.75
N LEU A 151 -18.68 -7.40 6.09
CA LEU A 151 -17.40 -7.83 6.64
C LEU A 151 -16.28 -7.75 5.60
N GLN A 152 -16.57 -8.13 4.35
CA GLN A 152 -15.61 -7.97 3.25
C GLN A 152 -15.20 -6.49 3.06
N ARG A 153 -16.18 -5.57 3.08
CA ARG A 153 -15.92 -4.13 2.88
C ARG A 153 -15.13 -3.51 4.02
N ILE A 154 -15.42 -3.87 5.27
CA ILE A 154 -14.66 -3.31 6.40
C ILE A 154 -13.23 -3.83 6.43
N ILE A 155 -13.00 -5.10 6.05
CA ILE A 155 -11.65 -5.66 5.91
C ILE A 155 -10.87 -4.93 4.82
N VAL A 156 -11.46 -4.71 3.63
CA VAL A 156 -10.78 -3.95 2.55
C VAL A 156 -10.47 -2.52 3.00
N ALA A 157 -11.38 -1.88 3.74
CA ALA A 157 -11.18 -0.52 4.23
C ALA A 157 -10.14 -0.42 5.35
N GLU A 158 -10.07 -1.42 6.23
CA GLU A 158 -9.06 -1.52 7.28
C GLU A 158 -7.67 -1.79 6.68
N SER A 159 -7.54 -2.81 5.83
CA SER A 159 -6.27 -3.14 5.15
C SER A 159 -5.78 -2.01 4.24
N GLY A 160 -6.68 -1.27 3.58
CA GLY A 160 -6.29 -0.14 2.72
C GLY A 160 -5.81 1.10 3.49
N ALA A 161 -6.30 1.31 4.72
CA ALA A 161 -5.93 2.46 5.53
C ALA A 161 -4.73 2.19 6.45
N ASN A 162 -4.52 0.94 6.86
CA ASN A 162 -3.49 0.60 7.85
C ASN A 162 -2.05 0.72 7.30
N ASP A 163 -1.83 0.52 6.00
CA ASP A 163 -0.51 0.65 5.36
C ASP A 163 0.05 2.05 5.59
N GLY A 164 -0.80 3.07 5.43
CA GLY A 164 -0.45 4.45 5.71
C GLY A 164 -0.41 4.80 7.20
N LEU A 165 -1.37 4.29 7.98
CA LEU A 165 -1.41 4.51 9.43
C LEU A 165 -0.35 3.71 10.22
N GLY A 166 0.44 2.87 9.54
CA GLY A 166 1.64 2.23 10.09
C GLY A 166 2.77 3.23 10.39
N TYR A 167 2.83 4.34 9.64
CA TYR A 167 3.86 5.37 9.79
C TYR A 167 3.94 5.92 11.23
N PRO A 168 2.83 6.33 11.88
CA PRO A 168 2.81 6.70 13.29
C PRO A 168 3.53 5.72 14.22
N PHE A 169 3.34 4.40 14.07
CA PHE A 169 3.95 3.41 14.94
C PHE A 169 5.45 3.24 14.65
N LEU A 170 5.82 3.20 13.36
CA LEU A 170 7.21 3.06 12.94
C LEU A 170 8.05 4.27 13.36
N PHE A 171 7.59 5.48 13.03
CA PHE A 171 8.32 6.71 13.33
C PHE A 171 8.33 7.03 14.82
N PHE A 172 7.31 6.64 15.60
CA PHE A 172 7.36 6.73 17.06
C PHE A 172 8.56 5.94 17.61
N ALA A 173 8.67 4.66 17.22
CA ALA A 173 9.76 3.79 17.67
C ALA A 173 11.13 4.29 17.16
N MET A 174 11.20 4.71 15.90
CA MET A 174 12.44 5.22 15.29
C MET A 174 12.92 6.53 15.92
N TYR A 175 12.03 7.49 16.21
CA TYR A 175 12.42 8.74 16.86
C TYR A 175 12.86 8.50 18.30
N LEU A 176 12.17 7.65 19.06
CA LEU A 176 12.63 7.27 20.39
C LEU A 176 14.00 6.58 20.33
N LEU A 177 14.20 5.65 19.41
CA LEU A 177 15.49 4.99 19.21
C LEU A 177 16.60 5.99 18.86
N LYS A 178 16.31 6.98 18.00
CA LYS A 178 17.28 7.99 17.54
C LYS A 178 17.68 9.03 18.59
N TYR A 179 16.75 9.44 19.47
CA TYR A 179 16.96 10.53 20.43
C TYR A 179 17.09 10.08 21.89
N THR A 180 16.74 8.84 22.20
CA THR A 180 16.84 8.26 23.56
C THR A 180 17.55 6.91 23.59
N GLY A 181 17.58 6.19 22.46
CA GLY A 181 18.28 4.92 22.32
C GLY A 181 19.79 5.07 22.16
N MET A 182 20.50 3.93 22.13
CA MET A 182 21.96 3.85 21.94
C MET A 182 22.79 4.53 23.04
N GLY A 183 22.37 4.44 24.31
CA GLY A 183 23.20 4.86 25.45
C GLY A 183 23.52 6.36 25.49
N GLY A 184 22.68 7.21 24.90
CA GLY A 184 22.90 8.66 24.86
C GLY A 184 23.85 9.14 23.77
N THR A 185 24.32 8.25 22.88
CA THR A 185 25.08 8.60 21.67
C THR A 185 24.20 9.09 20.51
N GLY A 186 22.87 9.07 20.71
CA GLY A 186 21.91 9.65 19.77
C GLY A 186 22.02 11.18 19.65
N TYR A 187 21.13 11.75 18.83
CA TYR A 187 21.08 13.20 18.65
C TYR A 187 20.60 13.91 19.92
N SER A 188 21.08 15.13 20.15
CA SER A 188 20.63 15.97 21.27
C SER A 188 19.16 16.38 21.13
N GLY A 189 18.42 16.29 22.24
CA GLY A 189 17.01 16.70 22.34
C GLY A 189 16.11 15.77 23.17
N GLY A 190 16.56 14.55 23.45
CA GLY A 190 15.86 13.60 24.33
C GLY A 190 14.44 13.24 23.87
N ALA A 191 13.64 12.71 24.80
CA ALA A 191 12.28 12.27 24.53
C ALA A 191 11.35 13.41 24.06
N GLY A 192 11.54 14.64 24.55
CA GLY A 192 10.74 15.79 24.14
C GLY A 192 10.85 16.10 22.64
N LYS A 193 12.08 16.11 22.10
CA LYS A 193 12.30 16.32 20.66
C LYS A 193 11.78 15.15 19.83
N ALA A 194 11.92 13.92 20.31
CA ALA A 194 11.36 12.74 19.66
C ALA A 194 9.84 12.84 19.51
N MET A 195 9.14 13.20 20.60
CA MET A 195 7.69 13.38 20.61
C MET A 195 7.24 14.57 19.75
N GLY A 196 7.99 15.68 19.76
CA GLY A 196 7.71 16.84 18.92
C GLY A 196 7.81 16.51 17.43
N LEU A 197 8.86 15.81 17.01
CA LEU A 197 9.03 15.37 15.62
C LEU A 197 7.97 14.33 15.23
N TRP A 198 7.65 13.39 16.12
CA TRP A 198 6.59 12.43 15.86
C TRP A 198 5.23 13.10 15.63
N PHE A 199 4.87 14.10 16.43
CA PHE A 199 3.61 14.81 16.23
C PHE A 199 3.62 15.69 14.98
N TYR A 200 4.70 16.44 14.74
CA TYR A 200 4.77 17.36 13.61
C TYR A 200 5.05 16.65 12.28
N GLU A 201 6.15 15.91 12.18
CA GLU A 201 6.54 15.23 10.94
C GLU A 201 5.58 14.09 10.63
N THR A 202 5.31 13.20 11.58
CA THR A 202 4.51 12.01 11.26
C THR A 202 3.02 12.30 11.16
N TRP A 203 2.41 12.90 12.18
CA TRP A 203 0.96 13.16 12.14
C TRP A 203 0.59 14.31 11.20
N ALA A 204 1.22 15.48 11.34
CA ALA A 204 0.83 16.64 10.55
C ALA A 204 1.36 16.59 9.11
N TYR A 205 2.65 16.34 8.91
CA TYR A 205 3.26 16.39 7.57
C TYR A 205 3.07 15.10 6.76
N THR A 206 3.18 13.92 7.37
CA THR A 206 3.03 12.66 6.63
C THR A 206 1.57 12.22 6.51
N VAL A 207 0.85 12.09 7.63
CA VAL A 207 -0.52 11.52 7.62
C VAL A 207 -1.56 12.55 7.15
N ILE A 208 -1.67 13.71 7.80
CA ILE A 208 -2.73 14.69 7.49
C ILE A 208 -2.56 15.25 6.07
N LEU A 209 -1.34 15.62 5.68
CA LEU A 209 -1.08 16.10 4.32
C LEU A 209 -1.44 15.06 3.27
N SER A 210 -1.10 13.79 3.50
CA SER A 210 -1.43 12.69 2.59
C SER A 210 -2.95 12.52 2.42
N VAL A 211 -3.71 12.58 3.51
CA VAL A 211 -5.18 12.53 3.46
C VAL A 211 -5.74 13.72 2.68
N VAL A 212 -5.29 14.94 2.97
CA VAL A 212 -5.75 16.16 2.27
C VAL A 212 -5.38 16.09 0.79
N TYR A 213 -4.18 15.63 0.47
CA TYR A 213 -3.70 15.45 -0.90
C TYR A 213 -4.54 14.43 -1.65
N GLY A 214 -4.76 13.24 -1.07
CA GLY A 214 -5.59 12.19 -1.64
C GLY A 214 -7.03 12.65 -1.88
N ILE A 215 -7.63 13.37 -0.93
CA ILE A 215 -8.97 13.97 -1.11
C ILE A 215 -8.98 14.95 -2.29
N THR A 216 -8.00 15.85 -2.34
CA THR A 216 -7.92 16.91 -3.35
C THR A 216 -7.75 16.32 -4.75
N VAL A 217 -6.78 15.42 -4.92
CA VAL A 217 -6.49 14.80 -6.21
C VAL A 217 -7.62 13.86 -6.63
N GLY A 218 -8.11 13.00 -5.73
CA GLY A 218 -9.23 12.09 -6.03
C GLY A 218 -10.50 12.84 -6.45
N TRP A 219 -10.83 13.93 -5.75
CA TRP A 219 -11.96 14.79 -6.09
C TRP A 219 -11.77 15.49 -7.44
N ALA A 220 -10.60 16.10 -7.67
CA ALA A 220 -10.30 16.78 -8.93
C ALA A 220 -10.31 15.82 -10.12
N SER A 221 -9.71 14.63 -9.97
CA SER A 221 -9.70 13.59 -10.99
C SER A 221 -11.11 13.09 -11.33
N ARG A 222 -11.98 12.93 -10.32
CA ARG A 222 -13.38 12.58 -10.53
C ARG A 222 -14.13 13.66 -11.30
N GLU A 223 -14.00 14.92 -10.89
CA GLU A 223 -14.68 16.05 -11.53
C GLU A 223 -14.25 16.22 -13.00
N LEU A 224 -12.94 16.11 -13.26
CA LEU A 224 -12.39 16.19 -14.61
C LEU A 224 -12.87 15.02 -15.49
N LEU A 225 -12.95 13.81 -14.93
CA LEU A 225 -13.43 12.65 -15.67
C LEU A 225 -14.93 12.77 -15.99
N HIS A 226 -15.75 13.19 -15.03
CA HIS A 226 -17.18 13.41 -15.24
C HIS A 226 -17.42 14.49 -16.31
N TRP A 227 -16.70 15.60 -16.22
CA TRP A 227 -16.73 16.65 -17.25
C TRP A 227 -16.33 16.14 -18.63
N ALA A 228 -15.28 15.31 -18.71
CA ALA A 228 -14.84 14.72 -19.98
C ALA A 228 -15.85 13.69 -20.55
N GLU A 229 -16.52 12.91 -19.68
CA GLU A 229 -17.59 11.98 -20.09
C GLU A 229 -18.81 12.73 -20.62
N GLU A 230 -19.25 13.81 -19.96
CA GLU A 230 -20.34 14.68 -20.44
C GLU A 230 -20.05 15.27 -21.82
N LYS A 231 -18.78 15.59 -22.09
CA LYS A 231 -18.32 16.08 -23.40
C LYS A 231 -18.04 14.97 -24.42
N ARG A 232 -18.20 13.70 -24.05
CA ARG A 232 -17.87 12.51 -24.86
C ARG A 232 -16.40 12.48 -25.33
N TYR A 233 -15.49 12.94 -24.49
CA TYR A 233 -14.05 12.89 -24.76
C TYR A 233 -13.40 11.56 -24.34
N VAL A 234 -14.06 10.78 -23.49
CA VAL A 234 -13.50 9.54 -22.92
C VAL A 234 -14.51 8.40 -23.05
N ASP A 235 -14.04 7.26 -23.57
CA ASP A 235 -14.80 6.02 -23.61
C ASP A 235 -14.74 5.28 -22.27
N ARG A 236 -15.85 4.64 -21.89
CA ARG A 236 -16.01 3.94 -20.60
C ARG A 236 -15.02 2.81 -20.35
N GLU A 237 -14.42 2.24 -21.40
CA GLU A 237 -13.40 1.19 -21.28
C GLU A 237 -12.08 1.71 -20.66
N SER A 238 -11.87 3.02 -20.61
CA SER A 238 -10.65 3.65 -20.08
C SER A 238 -10.60 3.75 -18.55
N PHE A 239 -11.65 3.32 -17.84
CA PHE A 239 -11.76 3.54 -16.38
C PHE A 239 -10.66 2.84 -15.57
N LEU A 240 -10.31 1.60 -15.94
CA LEU A 240 -9.23 0.86 -15.26
C LEU A 240 -7.86 1.48 -15.54
N VAL A 241 -7.64 1.93 -16.78
CA VAL A 241 -6.44 2.64 -17.19
C VAL A 241 -6.30 3.96 -16.42
N PHE A 242 -7.42 4.66 -16.21
CA PHE A 242 -7.44 5.89 -15.43
C PHE A 242 -7.07 5.67 -13.96
N ALA A 243 -7.56 4.60 -13.32
CA ALA A 243 -7.17 4.27 -11.94
C ALA A 243 -5.67 4.00 -11.80
N ILE A 244 -5.07 3.31 -12.78
CA ILE A 244 -3.61 3.10 -12.83
C ILE A 244 -2.88 4.43 -13.05
N ALA A 245 -3.33 5.26 -13.98
CA ALA A 245 -2.73 6.57 -14.24
C ALA A 245 -2.79 7.49 -13.00
N LEU A 246 -3.92 7.47 -12.28
CA LEU A 246 -4.11 8.19 -11.03
C LEU A 246 -3.12 7.71 -9.96
N ALA A 247 -2.95 6.39 -9.80
CA ALA A 247 -1.98 5.83 -8.86
C ALA A 247 -0.54 6.26 -9.21
N LEU A 248 -0.15 6.18 -10.48
CA LEU A 248 1.18 6.62 -10.95
C LEU A 248 1.41 8.11 -10.65
N PHE A 249 0.40 8.94 -10.91
CA PHE A 249 0.45 10.36 -10.62
C PHE A 249 0.64 10.62 -9.12
N ILE A 250 -0.16 9.99 -8.26
CA ILE A 250 -0.08 10.15 -6.81
C ILE A 250 1.26 9.66 -6.25
N VAL A 251 1.69 8.44 -6.60
CA VAL A 251 2.98 7.87 -6.15
C VAL A 251 4.15 8.79 -6.53
N GLY A 252 4.17 9.29 -7.77
CA GLY A 252 5.21 10.21 -8.24
C GLY A 252 5.19 11.55 -7.50
N THR A 253 4.02 12.17 -7.38
CA THR A 253 3.87 13.50 -6.78
C THR A 253 4.02 13.52 -5.26
N CYS A 254 3.43 12.56 -4.56
CA CYS A 254 3.66 12.36 -3.12
C CYS A 254 5.13 12.05 -2.84
N GLY A 255 5.80 11.29 -3.72
CA GLY A 255 7.25 11.06 -3.65
C GLY A 255 8.08 12.33 -3.75
N MET A 256 7.69 13.28 -4.61
CA MET A 256 8.34 14.59 -4.71
C MET A 256 8.07 15.48 -3.50
N ILE A 257 6.85 15.41 -2.93
CA ILE A 257 6.46 16.15 -1.71
C ILE A 257 7.09 15.52 -0.45
N GLY A 258 7.41 14.23 -0.47
CA GLY A 258 7.88 13.50 0.71
C GLY A 258 6.77 13.18 1.71
N THR A 259 5.53 13.04 1.25
CA THR A 259 4.39 12.61 2.07
C THR A 259 4.05 11.14 1.80
N ASP A 260 3.17 10.56 2.60
CA ASP A 260 2.74 9.17 2.45
C ASP A 260 1.91 9.00 1.16
N ASP A 261 2.44 8.23 0.22
CA ASP A 261 1.77 7.97 -1.05
C ASP A 261 0.80 6.79 -1.00
N LEU A 262 0.97 5.86 -0.07
CA LEU A 262 0.09 4.71 0.12
C LEU A 262 -1.27 5.17 0.64
N LEU A 263 -1.26 5.98 1.71
CA LEU A 263 -2.49 6.56 2.27
C LEU A 263 -3.19 7.48 1.26
N ALA A 264 -2.42 8.30 0.53
CA ALA A 264 -2.95 9.21 -0.48
C ALA A 264 -3.63 8.43 -1.62
N CYS A 265 -3.01 7.34 -2.08
CA CYS A 265 -3.58 6.44 -3.08
C CYS A 265 -4.91 5.86 -2.62
N PHE A 266 -4.96 5.29 -1.40
CA PHE A 266 -6.19 4.70 -0.87
C PHE A 266 -7.32 5.73 -0.73
N VAL A 267 -7.02 6.89 -0.15
CA VAL A 267 -7.98 7.98 0.05
C VAL A 267 -8.48 8.53 -1.29
N ALA A 268 -7.58 8.76 -2.26
CA ALA A 268 -7.96 9.22 -3.59
C ALA A 268 -8.87 8.22 -4.30
N GLY A 269 -8.56 6.92 -4.21
CA GLY A 269 -9.40 5.86 -4.76
C GLY A 269 -10.81 5.86 -4.15
N ASN A 270 -10.94 6.04 -2.84
CA ASN A 270 -12.25 6.07 -2.20
C ASN A 270 -13.07 7.32 -2.55
N VAL A 271 -12.41 8.48 -2.63
CA VAL A 271 -13.04 9.75 -3.04
C VAL A 271 -13.47 9.72 -4.50
N PHE A 272 -12.71 9.04 -5.35
CA PHE A 272 -13.02 8.88 -6.76
C PHE A 272 -14.36 8.14 -6.98
N THR A 273 -14.69 7.13 -6.16
CA THR A 273 -15.95 6.37 -6.24
C THR A 273 -17.18 7.10 -5.69
N HIS A 274 -17.02 8.32 -5.18
CA HIS A 274 -18.07 9.06 -4.47
C HIS A 274 -19.08 9.68 -5.44
N GLU A 275 -19.85 8.83 -6.12
CA GLU A 275 -20.78 9.16 -7.21
C GLU A 275 -22.02 8.29 -7.12
#